data_AF-A0A963H658-F1
#
_entry.id   AF-A0A963H658-F1
#
_cell.length_a   1.000
_cell.length_b   1.000
_cell.length_c   1.000
_cell.angle_alpha   90.00
_cell.angle_beta   90.00
_cell.angle_gamma   90.00
#
_symmetry.space_group_name_H-M   'P 1'
#
loop_
_entity.id
_entity.type
_entity.pdbx_description
1 polymer ?
#
loop_
_entity_poly.entity_id
_entity_poly.type
_entity_poly.pdbx_seq_one_letter_code
_entity_poly.pdbx_strand_id
1 'polypeptide(L)'
;MPIDHADPIPDVQNSADARRIAIDKVGIKAIRHPIKVKDRDGGVQHTVAMFNMYVGLPHNFKGTHMSRFVEILNQGEREISVESFEPMLRDMVERLEAETGHVEMTFPYFINKAAPISGVSSLMDYEVTFIGEIADGGHYRFQMKIVVPVTSLCPCSKKISDYGAHNQRSHVTVTARLEEHLWIEELVEQVEAQASCQLYGLLKRPDEKYVTEHAYDN
;
A
#
# COMPACT_ATOMS: atom_id res chain seq x y z
N MET A 1 49.31 19.60 -0.24
CA MET A 1 49.20 19.24 -1.66
C MET A 1 47.72 19.09 -1.98
N PRO A 2 47.19 19.72 -3.02
CA PRO A 2 45.82 19.46 -3.44
C PRO A 2 45.76 18.02 -3.98
N ILE A 3 44.81 17.24 -3.51
CA ILE A 3 44.53 15.91 -4.05
C ILE A 3 43.77 16.16 -5.35
N ASP A 4 44.43 15.95 -6.48
CA ASP A 4 43.84 16.04 -7.80
C ASP A 4 42.95 14.80 -8.02
N HIS A 5 41.68 14.90 -7.64
CA HIS A 5 40.66 13.89 -7.96
C HIS A 5 40.20 14.10 -9.41
N ALA A 6 41.09 13.83 -10.38
CA ALA A 6 40.81 14.02 -11.80
C ALA A 6 40.77 12.72 -12.61
N ASP A 7 40.76 11.55 -11.96
CA ASP A 7 40.41 10.30 -12.62
C ASP A 7 38.91 10.01 -12.43
N PRO A 8 38.11 9.89 -13.50
CA PRO A 8 36.71 9.53 -13.39
C PRO A 8 36.59 8.15 -12.73
N ILE A 9 35.84 8.08 -11.64
CA ILE A 9 35.56 6.83 -10.94
C ILE A 9 34.86 5.88 -11.93
N PRO A 10 35.37 4.66 -12.15
CA PRO A 10 34.81 3.75 -13.14
C PRO A 10 33.40 3.29 -12.75
N ASP A 11 32.48 3.35 -13.71
CA ASP A 11 31.11 2.86 -13.56
C ASP A 11 31.07 1.33 -13.73
N VAL A 12 31.34 0.62 -12.63
CA VAL A 12 31.36 -0.85 -12.60
C VAL A 12 29.97 -1.45 -12.83
N GLN A 13 28.91 -0.71 -12.50
CA GLN A 13 27.52 -1.20 -12.59
C GLN A 13 27.08 -1.35 -14.05
N ASN A 14 27.51 -0.42 -14.91
CA ASN A 14 27.31 -0.48 -16.36
C ASN A 14 28.27 -1.42 -17.10
N SER A 15 29.19 -2.11 -16.41
CA SER A 15 30.09 -3.06 -17.07
C SER A 15 29.39 -4.38 -17.39
N ALA A 16 29.79 -5.02 -18.48
CA ALA A 16 29.18 -6.27 -18.95
C ALA A 16 29.33 -7.41 -17.94
N ASP A 17 28.23 -8.09 -17.61
CA ASP A 17 28.24 -9.28 -16.77
C ASP A 17 28.42 -10.57 -17.60
N ALA A 18 29.53 -11.28 -17.36
CA ALA A 18 29.85 -12.53 -18.03
C ALA A 18 29.15 -13.76 -17.44
N ARG A 19 28.53 -13.63 -16.25
CA ARG A 19 27.89 -14.75 -15.54
C ARG A 19 26.58 -15.20 -16.19
N ARG A 20 25.95 -14.33 -16.99
CA ARG A 20 24.67 -14.58 -17.68
C ARG A 20 23.53 -15.01 -16.75
N ILE A 21 23.51 -14.49 -15.53
CA ILE A 21 22.43 -14.73 -14.55
C ILE A 21 21.64 -13.42 -14.45
N ALA A 22 20.37 -13.46 -14.86
CA ALA A 22 19.46 -12.33 -14.65
C ALA A 22 19.05 -12.24 -13.18
N ILE A 23 18.74 -11.04 -12.70
CA ILE A 23 18.13 -10.84 -11.38
C ILE A 23 16.68 -10.44 -11.58
N ASP A 24 15.76 -11.23 -11.02
CA ASP A 24 14.32 -11.01 -11.19
C ASP A 24 13.88 -9.63 -10.67
N LYS A 25 14.38 -9.23 -9.49
CA LYS A 25 14.09 -7.93 -8.87
C LYS A 25 15.27 -7.40 -8.07
N VAL A 26 15.66 -6.16 -8.35
CA VAL A 26 16.70 -5.43 -7.59
C VAL A 26 16.32 -3.96 -7.46
N GLY A 27 16.58 -3.38 -6.30
CA GLY A 27 16.27 -1.98 -6.00
C GLY A 27 16.33 -1.68 -4.50
N ILE A 28 15.46 -0.79 -4.05
CA ILE A 28 15.42 -0.24 -2.69
C ILE A 28 14.13 -0.64 -1.96
N LYS A 29 14.21 -0.70 -0.63
CA LYS A 29 13.06 -1.03 0.22
C LYS A 29 13.05 -0.21 1.50
N ALA A 30 11.87 -0.09 2.10
CA ALA A 30 11.65 0.60 3.37
C ALA A 30 12.07 2.08 3.37
N ILE A 31 11.89 2.80 2.26
CA ILE A 31 12.10 4.25 2.20
C ILE A 31 10.80 4.97 2.54
N ARG A 32 10.85 5.94 3.47
CA ARG A 32 9.69 6.77 3.79
C ARG A 32 9.67 8.03 2.95
N HIS A 33 8.51 8.38 2.40
CA HIS A 33 8.31 9.60 1.62
C HIS A 33 6.90 10.17 1.84
N PRO A 34 6.74 11.51 1.94
CA PRO A 34 5.42 12.13 2.02
C PRO A 34 4.60 11.93 0.74
N ILE A 35 3.30 11.74 0.89
CA ILE A 35 2.35 11.56 -0.21
C ILE A 35 1.04 12.31 0.07
N LYS A 36 0.25 12.50 -0.99
CA LYS A 36 -1.12 13.01 -0.91
C LYS A 36 -2.08 12.02 -1.56
N VAL A 37 -3.17 11.70 -0.88
CA VAL A 37 -4.19 10.75 -1.34
C VAL A 37 -5.54 11.44 -1.36
N LYS A 38 -6.26 11.35 -2.47
CA LYS A 38 -7.63 11.89 -2.56
C LYS A 38 -8.58 10.98 -1.79
N ASP A 39 -9.51 11.60 -1.08
CA ASP A 39 -10.65 10.90 -0.50
C ASP A 39 -11.86 10.95 -1.42
N ARG A 40 -12.82 10.05 -1.18
CA ARG A 40 -14.06 9.94 -1.97
C ARG A 40 -14.94 11.20 -1.89
N ASP A 41 -14.85 11.94 -0.79
CA ASP A 41 -15.68 13.13 -0.52
C ASP A 41 -15.07 14.42 -1.12
N GLY A 42 -13.98 14.31 -1.89
CA GLY A 42 -13.34 15.40 -2.63
C GLY A 42 -12.26 16.15 -1.86
N GLY A 43 -11.90 15.68 -0.67
CA GLY A 43 -10.76 16.13 0.12
C GLY A 43 -9.44 15.42 -0.24
N VAL A 44 -8.38 15.81 0.47
CA VAL A 44 -7.02 15.28 0.29
C VAL A 44 -6.42 14.99 1.67
N GLN A 45 -5.92 13.78 1.84
CA GLN A 45 -5.17 13.35 3.02
C GLN A 45 -3.67 13.42 2.73
N HIS A 46 -2.95 14.16 3.58
CA HIS A 46 -1.49 14.20 3.59
C HIS A 46 -0.99 13.14 4.57
N THR A 47 -0.19 12.19 4.08
CA THR A 47 0.32 11.07 4.90
C THR A 47 1.76 10.74 4.52
N VAL A 48 2.36 9.77 5.22
CA VAL A 48 3.69 9.26 4.92
C VAL A 48 3.57 7.82 4.45
N ALA A 49 4.11 7.55 3.28
CA ALA A 49 4.16 6.20 2.73
C ALA A 49 5.55 5.59 2.86
N MET A 50 5.58 4.27 2.95
CA MET A 50 6.74 3.43 2.81
C MET A 50 6.78 2.85 1.39
N PHE A 51 7.89 3.09 0.69
CA PHE A 51 8.14 2.66 -0.67
C PHE A 51 9.08 1.46 -0.72
N ASN A 52 8.71 0.49 -1.55
CA ASN A 52 9.60 -0.54 -2.06
C ASN A 52 9.61 -0.43 -3.59
N MET A 53 10.79 -0.32 -4.20
CA MET A 53 10.94 -0.08 -5.64
C MET A 53 11.98 -1.02 -6.20
N TYR A 54 11.62 -1.71 -7.28
CA TYR A 54 12.47 -2.71 -7.92
C TYR A 54 12.34 -2.65 -9.43
N VAL A 55 13.41 -3.04 -10.13
CA VAL A 55 13.39 -3.32 -11.57
C VAL A 55 13.97 -4.72 -11.82
N GLY A 56 13.61 -5.30 -12.96
CA GLY A 56 14.34 -6.46 -13.49
C GLY A 56 15.73 -6.05 -13.95
N LEU A 57 16.74 -6.85 -13.66
CA LEU A 57 18.11 -6.62 -14.15
C LEU A 57 18.44 -7.65 -15.24
N PRO A 58 18.60 -7.20 -16.49
CA PRO A 58 19.03 -8.06 -17.58
C PRO A 58 20.39 -8.70 -17.29
N HIS A 59 20.62 -9.90 -17.83
CA HIS A 59 21.81 -10.71 -17.55
C HIS A 59 23.14 -10.08 -17.98
N ASN A 60 23.11 -8.99 -18.77
CA ASN A 60 24.25 -8.28 -19.32
C ASN A 60 24.71 -7.11 -18.44
N PHE A 61 23.94 -6.70 -17.44
CA PHE A 61 24.32 -5.67 -16.48
C PHE A 61 24.85 -6.28 -15.18
N LYS A 62 25.89 -5.68 -14.59
CA LYS A 62 26.44 -6.13 -13.30
C LYS A 62 25.66 -5.61 -12.08
N GLY A 63 24.90 -4.53 -12.21
CA GLY A 63 24.10 -3.97 -11.12
C GLY A 63 23.23 -2.79 -11.56
N THR A 64 22.34 -2.35 -10.67
CA THR A 64 21.51 -1.15 -10.88
C THR A 64 22.13 0.07 -10.21
N HIS A 65 21.81 1.25 -10.75
CA HIS A 65 22.17 2.54 -10.16
C HIS A 65 21.21 2.86 -9.00
N MET A 66 21.55 2.43 -7.79
CA MET A 66 20.67 2.51 -6.61
C MET A 66 20.22 3.94 -6.25
N SER A 67 21.04 4.96 -6.51
CA SER A 67 20.68 6.35 -6.23
C SER A 67 19.54 6.86 -7.12
N ARG A 68 19.40 6.32 -8.34
CA ARG A 68 18.37 6.75 -9.30
C ARG A 68 16.96 6.53 -8.74
N PHE A 69 16.72 5.48 -7.96
CA PHE A 69 15.43 5.26 -7.31
C PHE A 69 15.05 6.38 -6.34
N VAL A 70 16.03 6.84 -5.54
CA VAL A 70 15.81 7.95 -4.61
C VAL A 70 15.65 9.26 -5.35
N GLU A 71 16.41 9.47 -6.43
CA GLU A 71 16.23 10.62 -7.31
C GLU A 71 14.81 10.66 -7.89
N ILE A 72 14.27 9.54 -8.37
CA ILE A 72 12.89 9.45 -8.89
C ILE A 72 11.87 9.86 -7.82
N LEU A 73 12.03 9.40 -6.57
CA LEU A 73 11.13 9.79 -5.48
C LEU A 73 11.22 11.29 -5.15
N ASN A 74 12.39 11.91 -5.29
CA ASN A 74 12.63 13.32 -4.98
C ASN A 74 12.41 14.25 -6.17
N GLN A 75 12.15 13.72 -7.37
CA GLN A 75 11.92 14.49 -8.57
C GLN A 75 10.42 14.68 -8.81
N GLY A 76 10.00 15.94 -8.91
CA GLY A 76 8.60 16.32 -9.11
C GLY A 76 8.05 17.16 -7.96
N GLU A 77 6.76 16.98 -7.68
CA GLU A 77 6.12 17.62 -6.53
C GLU A 77 6.60 16.99 -5.21
N ARG A 78 6.58 17.77 -4.13
CA ARG A 78 6.94 17.30 -2.78
C ARG A 78 6.09 16.12 -2.30
N GLU A 79 4.92 15.91 -2.91
CA GLU A 79 3.94 14.88 -2.55
C GLU A 79 3.52 14.09 -3.78
N ILE A 80 3.77 12.78 -3.77
CA ILE A 80 3.33 11.85 -4.82
C ILE A 80 1.82 11.63 -4.69
N SER A 81 1.09 11.65 -5.81
CA SER A 81 -0.34 11.32 -5.87
C SER A 81 -0.58 9.97 -6.56
N VAL A 82 -1.81 9.46 -6.46
CA VAL A 82 -2.21 8.21 -7.12
C VAL A 82 -2.11 8.34 -8.64
N GLU A 83 -2.45 9.51 -9.18
CA GLU A 83 -2.38 9.79 -10.62
C GLU A 83 -0.94 9.86 -11.14
N SER A 84 0.02 10.25 -10.28
CA SER A 84 1.44 10.28 -10.64
C SER A 84 2.14 8.93 -10.48
N PHE A 85 1.43 7.88 -10.02
CA PHE A 85 2.01 6.58 -9.73
C PHE A 85 2.46 5.82 -10.98
N GLU A 86 1.63 5.74 -12.02
CA GLU A 86 2.03 5.12 -13.30
C GLU A 86 3.15 5.91 -14.00
N PRO A 87 3.08 7.24 -14.16
CA PRO A 87 4.18 8.03 -14.71
C PRO A 87 5.51 7.83 -13.98
N MET A 88 5.51 7.79 -12.64
CA MET A 88 6.71 7.52 -11.85
C MET A 88 7.28 6.13 -12.15
N LEU A 89 6.43 5.11 -12.24
CA LEU A 89 6.86 3.76 -12.54
C LEU A 89 7.47 3.65 -13.94
N ARG A 90 6.91 4.35 -14.93
CA ARG A 90 7.45 4.42 -16.29
C ARG A 90 8.80 5.14 -16.34
N ASP A 91 8.92 6.30 -15.69
CA ASP A 91 10.19 7.04 -15.55
C ASP A 91 11.25 6.18 -14.86
N MET A 92 10.86 5.38 -13.86
CA MET A 92 11.75 4.44 -13.20
C MET A 92 12.32 3.39 -14.15
N VAL A 93 11.46 2.73 -14.93
CA VAL A 93 11.88 1.70 -15.90
C VAL A 93 12.79 2.29 -16.98
N GLU A 94 12.45 3.47 -17.49
CA GLU A 94 13.23 4.17 -18.52
C GLU A 94 14.64 4.56 -18.01
N ARG A 95 14.72 5.21 -16.85
CA ARG A 95 16.01 5.68 -16.29
C ARG A 95 16.93 4.58 -15.82
N LEU A 96 16.38 3.43 -15.46
CA LEU A 96 17.14 2.27 -15.03
C LEU A 96 17.41 1.29 -16.18
N GLU A 97 17.00 1.63 -17.40
CA GLU A 97 17.20 0.82 -18.62
C GLU A 97 16.71 -0.63 -18.42
N ALA A 98 15.57 -0.78 -17.75
CA ALA A 98 14.97 -2.07 -17.44
C ALA A 98 13.77 -2.37 -18.35
N GLU A 99 13.37 -3.64 -18.44
CA GLU A 99 12.15 -4.05 -19.16
C GLU A 99 10.93 -4.10 -18.24
N THR A 100 11.16 -4.36 -16.95
CA THR A 100 10.11 -4.52 -15.94
C THR A 100 10.39 -3.64 -14.72
N GLY A 101 9.30 -3.21 -14.07
CA GLY A 101 9.35 -2.37 -12.88
C GLY A 101 8.26 -2.73 -11.89
N HIS A 102 8.55 -2.58 -10.61
CA HIS A 102 7.63 -2.88 -9.51
C HIS A 102 7.78 -1.82 -8.42
N VAL A 103 6.69 -1.15 -8.05
CA VAL A 103 6.64 -0.19 -6.94
C VAL A 103 5.50 -0.55 -6.00
N GLU A 104 5.79 -0.57 -4.70
CA GLU A 104 4.82 -0.69 -3.63
C GLU A 104 4.85 0.59 -2.81
N MET A 105 3.69 1.16 -2.54
CA MET A 105 3.51 2.35 -1.72
C MET A 105 2.50 2.03 -0.62
N THR A 106 3.00 1.81 0.61
CA THR A 106 2.18 1.45 1.77
C THR A 106 2.02 2.63 2.72
N PHE A 107 0.79 2.97 3.11
CA PHE A 107 0.49 4.13 3.95
C PHE A 107 -0.75 3.89 4.81
N PRO A 108 -0.87 4.57 5.97
CA PRO A 108 -2.12 4.61 6.71
C PRO A 108 -3.11 5.54 6.00
N TYR A 109 -4.34 5.09 5.89
CA TYR A 109 -5.49 5.83 5.37
C TYR A 109 -6.56 5.96 6.44
N PHE A 110 -7.16 7.13 6.61
CA PHE A 110 -8.14 7.37 7.66
C PHE A 110 -9.53 7.58 7.07
N ILE A 111 -10.52 6.89 7.63
CA ILE A 111 -11.94 7.12 7.30
C ILE A 111 -12.64 7.65 8.54
N ASN A 112 -13.39 8.73 8.39
CA ASN A 112 -14.23 9.26 9.46
C ASN A 112 -15.54 8.47 9.54
N LYS A 113 -15.72 7.70 10.60
CA LYS A 113 -16.89 6.83 10.80
C LYS A 113 -17.84 7.42 11.82
N ALA A 114 -19.13 7.41 11.52
CA ALA A 114 -20.19 7.71 12.48
C ALA A 114 -20.58 6.45 13.26
N ALA A 115 -20.62 6.55 14.59
CA ALA A 115 -21.09 5.47 15.45
C ALA A 115 -22.57 5.12 15.14
N PRO A 116 -22.96 3.83 15.23
CA PRO A 116 -24.21 3.34 14.64
C PRO A 116 -25.49 3.85 15.31
N ILE A 117 -25.42 4.25 16.59
CA ILE A 117 -26.59 4.72 17.35
C ILE A 117 -26.46 6.20 17.71
N SER A 118 -25.35 6.60 18.32
CA SER A 118 -25.14 7.98 18.77
C SER A 118 -24.73 8.94 17.66
N GLY A 119 -24.25 8.41 16.52
CA GLY A 119 -23.76 9.20 15.39
C GLY A 119 -22.44 9.93 15.67
N VAL A 120 -21.80 9.72 16.83
CA VAL A 120 -20.53 10.38 17.14
C VAL A 120 -19.47 9.96 16.12
N SER A 121 -18.81 10.94 15.51
CA SER A 121 -17.79 10.70 14.49
C SER A 121 -16.42 10.46 15.11
N SER A 122 -15.68 9.50 14.55
CA SER A 122 -14.29 9.22 14.92
C SER A 122 -13.50 8.68 13.73
N LEU A 123 -12.21 8.96 13.69
CA LEU A 123 -11.31 8.41 12.68
C LEU A 123 -11.00 6.93 12.98
N MET A 124 -10.99 6.13 11.92
CA MET A 124 -10.48 4.75 11.91
C MET A 124 -9.38 4.65 10.87
N ASP A 125 -8.25 4.03 11.24
CA ASP A 125 -7.11 3.81 10.36
C ASP A 125 -7.18 2.45 9.64
N TYR A 126 -6.69 2.44 8.41
CA TYR A 126 -6.54 1.27 7.54
C TYR A 126 -5.15 1.30 6.92
N GLU A 127 -4.51 0.14 6.82
CA GLU A 127 -3.26 0.04 6.06
C GLU A 127 -3.58 -0.23 4.59
N VAL A 128 -3.17 0.68 3.72
CA VAL A 128 -3.37 0.60 2.27
C VAL A 128 -2.03 0.47 1.59
N THR A 129 -1.92 -0.44 0.63
CA THR A 129 -0.77 -0.56 -0.25
C THR A 129 -1.22 -0.46 -1.71
N PHE A 130 -0.68 0.51 -2.43
CA PHE A 130 -0.75 0.57 -3.88
C PHE A 130 0.44 -0.17 -4.48
N ILE A 131 0.17 -1.06 -5.43
CA ILE A 131 1.17 -1.90 -6.08
C ILE A 131 1.06 -1.66 -7.59
N GLY A 132 2.13 -1.13 -8.17
CA GLY A 132 2.24 -0.84 -9.59
C GLY A 132 3.29 -1.74 -10.21
N GLU A 133 2.95 -2.34 -11.34
CA GLU A 133 3.85 -3.20 -12.10
C GLU A 133 3.86 -2.80 -13.58
N ILE A 134 5.05 -2.68 -14.15
CA ILE A 134 5.25 -2.70 -15.61
C ILE A 134 5.79 -4.10 -15.93
N ALA A 135 4.96 -4.89 -16.60
CA ALA A 135 5.32 -6.21 -17.06
C ALA A 135 6.00 -6.16 -18.44
N ASP A 136 6.55 -7.30 -18.87
CA ASP A 136 7.13 -7.47 -20.21
C ASP A 136 6.18 -6.93 -21.30
N GLY A 137 6.74 -6.19 -22.26
CA GLY A 137 5.96 -5.51 -23.29
C GLY A 137 5.37 -4.16 -22.86
N GLY A 138 5.71 -3.65 -21.67
CA GLY A 138 5.36 -2.29 -21.23
C GLY A 138 3.95 -2.12 -20.68
N HIS A 139 3.26 -3.25 -20.41
CA HIS A 139 1.89 -3.26 -19.90
C HIS A 139 1.86 -2.89 -18.41
N TYR A 140 1.11 -1.83 -18.10
CA TYR A 140 0.91 -1.40 -16.72
C TYR A 140 -0.19 -2.21 -16.04
N ARG A 141 0.03 -2.57 -14.77
CA ARG A 141 -0.95 -3.22 -13.90
C ARG A 141 -0.95 -2.53 -12.55
N PHE A 142 -2.16 -2.27 -12.06
CA PHE A 142 -2.38 -1.70 -10.75
C PHE A 142 -3.10 -2.70 -9.85
N GLN A 143 -2.65 -2.80 -8.60
CA GLN A 143 -3.34 -3.52 -7.55
C GLN A 143 -3.45 -2.63 -6.31
N MET A 144 -4.62 -2.69 -5.68
CA MET A 144 -4.86 -2.09 -4.37
C MET A 144 -4.94 -3.21 -3.35
N LYS A 145 -4.09 -3.15 -2.33
CA LYS A 145 -4.15 -4.00 -1.16
C LYS A 145 -4.63 -3.17 0.03
N ILE A 146 -5.53 -3.73 0.82
CA ILE A 146 -6.02 -3.10 2.04
C ILE A 146 -6.10 -4.11 3.17
N VAL A 147 -5.76 -3.68 4.38
CA VAL A 147 -5.94 -4.43 5.61
C VAL A 147 -7.07 -3.78 6.41
N VAL A 148 -8.20 -4.46 6.49
CA VAL A 148 -9.42 -3.99 7.17
C VAL A 148 -9.54 -4.69 8.52
N PRO A 149 -9.37 -3.97 9.64
CA PRO A 149 -9.56 -4.53 10.97
C PRO A 149 -11.06 -4.63 11.28
N VAL A 150 -11.52 -5.81 11.69
CA VAL A 150 -12.93 -6.11 11.98
C VAL A 150 -13.08 -6.87 13.29
N THR A 151 -14.30 -6.91 13.84
CA THR A 151 -14.66 -7.85 14.90
C THR A 151 -15.22 -9.12 14.28
N SER A 152 -14.65 -10.26 14.63
CA SER A 152 -15.19 -11.58 14.27
C SER A 152 -15.67 -12.28 15.53
N LEU A 153 -16.87 -12.86 15.49
CA LEU A 153 -17.44 -13.64 16.59
C LEU A 153 -17.54 -15.12 16.19
N CYS A 154 -17.17 -16.01 17.10
CA CYS A 154 -17.09 -17.44 16.80
C CYS A 154 -18.47 -18.11 16.97
N PRO A 155 -19.10 -18.59 15.88
CA PRO A 155 -20.42 -19.25 15.97
C PRO A 155 -20.35 -20.56 16.77
N CYS A 156 -19.19 -21.23 16.79
CA CYS A 156 -18.98 -22.43 17.58
C CYS A 156 -19.07 -22.13 19.09
N SER A 157 -18.37 -21.09 19.55
CA SER A 157 -18.39 -20.69 20.97
C SER A 157 -19.79 -20.28 21.42
N LYS A 158 -20.52 -19.54 20.58
CA LYS A 158 -21.93 -19.17 20.82
C LYS A 158 -22.82 -20.41 20.99
N LYS A 159 -22.62 -21.45 20.18
CA LYS A 159 -23.47 -22.65 20.18
C LYS A 159 -23.25 -23.56 21.38
N ILE A 160 -22.03 -23.64 21.91
CA ILE A 160 -21.66 -24.58 23.00
C ILE A 160 -21.71 -23.96 24.40
N SER A 161 -21.91 -22.65 24.51
CA SER A 161 -21.89 -21.92 25.79
C SER A 161 -23.31 -21.47 26.15
N ASP A 162 -23.68 -21.56 27.44
CA ASP A 162 -25.00 -21.10 27.92
C ASP A 162 -25.18 -19.58 27.79
N TYR A 163 -24.08 -18.81 27.84
CA TYR A 163 -24.07 -17.37 27.68
C TYR A 163 -22.72 -16.87 27.16
N GLY A 164 -22.78 -15.79 26.38
CA GLY A 164 -21.61 -15.18 25.76
C GLY A 164 -21.06 -15.98 24.58
N ALA A 165 -20.12 -15.37 23.87
CA ALA A 165 -19.39 -16.01 22.79
C ALA A 165 -18.01 -15.37 22.67
N HIS A 166 -17.01 -16.19 22.34
CA HIS A 166 -15.68 -15.69 22.03
C HIS A 166 -15.72 -14.80 20.77
N ASN A 167 -15.11 -13.62 20.87
CA ASN A 167 -14.80 -12.76 19.75
C ASN A 167 -13.37 -12.23 19.86
N GLN A 168 -12.89 -11.65 18.76
CA GLN A 168 -11.56 -11.09 18.66
C GLN A 168 -11.48 -10.08 17.53
N ARG A 169 -10.44 -9.24 17.57
CA ARG A 169 -10.06 -8.44 16.42
C ARG A 169 -9.41 -9.33 15.37
N SER A 170 -9.90 -9.23 14.14
CA SER A 170 -9.37 -9.92 12.97
C SER A 170 -8.95 -8.90 11.92
N HIS A 171 -7.99 -9.28 11.08
CA HIS A 171 -7.60 -8.47 9.92
C HIS A 171 -8.02 -9.21 8.66
N VAL A 172 -8.86 -8.59 7.85
CA VAL A 172 -9.19 -9.07 6.51
C VAL A 172 -8.29 -8.33 5.53
N THR A 173 -7.42 -9.05 4.84
CA THR A 173 -6.56 -8.47 3.81
C THR A 173 -7.13 -8.80 2.44
N VAL A 174 -7.47 -7.76 1.67
CA VAL A 174 -7.88 -7.90 0.27
C VAL A 174 -6.78 -7.34 -0.60
N THR A 175 -6.40 -8.05 -1.66
CA THR A 175 -5.53 -7.54 -2.74
C THR A 175 -6.30 -7.70 -4.04
N ALA A 176 -6.73 -6.57 -4.61
CA ALA A 176 -7.54 -6.53 -5.81
C ALA A 176 -6.74 -5.93 -6.96
N ARG A 177 -6.71 -6.63 -8.09
CA ARG A 177 -6.28 -6.04 -9.37
C ARG A 177 -7.45 -5.24 -9.93
N LEU A 178 -7.19 -3.98 -10.24
CA LEU A 178 -8.23 -3.05 -10.71
C LEU A 178 -8.04 -2.77 -12.20
N GLU A 179 -9.12 -2.91 -12.96
CA GLU A 179 -9.18 -2.50 -14.38
C GLU A 179 -9.72 -1.07 -14.52
N GLU A 180 -10.57 -0.66 -13.58
CA GLU A 180 -11.16 0.66 -13.48
C GLU A 180 -10.92 1.25 -12.09
N HIS A 181 -11.23 2.53 -11.92
CA HIS A 181 -11.09 3.21 -10.64
C HIS A 181 -12.04 2.62 -9.58
N LEU A 182 -11.53 2.37 -8.38
CA LEU A 182 -12.27 1.96 -7.19
C LEU A 182 -11.73 2.76 -6.00
N TRP A 183 -12.61 3.38 -5.22
CA TRP A 183 -12.20 4.11 -4.02
C TRP A 183 -11.74 3.15 -2.92
N ILE A 184 -10.79 3.61 -2.08
CA ILE A 184 -10.33 2.85 -0.91
C ILE A 184 -11.54 2.56 0.00
N GLU A 185 -12.38 3.56 0.21
CA GLU A 185 -13.58 3.52 1.03
C GLU A 185 -14.59 2.49 0.54
N GLU A 186 -14.78 2.37 -0.77
CA GLU A 186 -15.70 1.38 -1.34
C GLU A 186 -15.24 -0.05 -1.03
N LEU A 187 -13.94 -0.32 -1.14
CA LEU A 187 -13.40 -1.63 -0.81
C LEU A 187 -13.46 -1.91 0.70
N VAL A 188 -13.21 -0.91 1.55
CA VAL A 188 -13.41 -1.01 3.01
C VAL A 188 -14.85 -1.38 3.33
N GLU A 189 -15.82 -0.63 2.79
CA GLU A 189 -17.24 -0.81 3.03
C GLU A 189 -17.71 -2.23 2.63
N GLN A 190 -17.25 -2.73 1.48
CA GLN A 190 -17.56 -4.09 1.03
C GLN A 190 -17.05 -5.15 2.00
N VAL A 191 -15.84 -4.99 2.53
CA VAL A 191 -15.25 -5.95 3.49
C VAL A 191 -15.96 -5.86 4.85
N GLU A 192 -16.18 -4.66 5.35
CA GLU A 192 -16.84 -4.42 6.64
C GLU A 192 -18.29 -4.92 6.66
N ALA A 193 -19.00 -4.82 5.53
CA ALA A 193 -20.36 -5.34 5.39
C ALA A 193 -20.46 -6.87 5.52
N GLN A 194 -19.34 -7.60 5.42
CA GLN A 194 -19.29 -9.06 5.55
C GLN A 194 -18.76 -9.53 6.92
N ALA A 195 -18.33 -8.61 7.79
CA ALA A 195 -17.84 -8.95 9.13
C ALA A 195 -19.01 -9.16 10.12
N SER A 196 -18.78 -9.91 11.20
CA SER A 196 -19.75 -9.98 12.32
C SER A 196 -20.09 -8.57 12.83
N CYS A 197 -19.07 -7.71 12.98
CA CYS A 197 -19.27 -6.27 13.13
C CYS A 197 -18.01 -5.50 12.71
N GLN A 198 -18.21 -4.33 12.11
CA GLN A 198 -17.14 -3.38 11.80
C GLN A 198 -16.59 -2.70 13.06
N LEU A 199 -15.44 -2.03 12.95
CA LEU A 199 -14.84 -1.28 14.06
C LEU A 199 -15.20 0.20 14.00
N TYR A 200 -15.23 0.82 15.18
CA TYR A 200 -15.40 2.26 15.37
C TYR A 200 -14.35 2.74 16.36
N GLY A 201 -13.74 3.90 16.11
CA GLY A 201 -12.73 4.47 17.00
C GLY A 201 -13.30 4.99 18.33
N LEU A 202 -14.56 5.45 18.32
CA LEU A 202 -15.27 5.96 19.48
C LEU A 202 -16.71 5.43 19.54
N LEU A 203 -17.06 4.81 20.67
CA LEU A 203 -18.41 4.32 20.95
C LEU A 203 -18.95 4.98 22.23
N LYS A 204 -20.26 5.25 22.27
CA LYS A 204 -21.00 5.57 23.50
C LYS A 204 -21.74 4.31 23.97
N ARG A 205 -22.26 4.33 25.19
CA ARG A 205 -22.96 3.17 25.78
C ARG A 205 -24.06 2.56 24.87
N PRO A 206 -24.91 3.34 24.18
CA PRO A 206 -25.89 2.78 23.26
C PRO A 206 -25.24 2.08 22.05
N ASP A 207 -24.11 2.62 21.57
CA ASP A 207 -23.36 2.03 20.47
C ASP A 207 -22.69 0.71 20.89
N GLU A 208 -22.06 0.68 22.08
CA GLU A 208 -21.44 -0.52 22.64
C GLU A 208 -22.45 -1.66 22.76
N LYS A 209 -23.67 -1.36 23.23
CA LYS A 209 -24.78 -2.32 23.26
C LYS A 209 -25.07 -2.85 21.86
N TYR A 210 -25.26 -1.95 20.89
CA TYR A 210 -25.59 -2.32 19.52
C TYR A 210 -24.52 -3.20 18.87
N VAL A 211 -23.24 -2.81 18.89
CA VAL A 211 -22.18 -3.57 18.22
C VAL A 211 -21.98 -4.95 18.84
N THR A 212 -22.21 -5.08 20.16
CA THR A 212 -22.15 -6.36 20.87
C THR A 212 -23.26 -7.30 20.41
N GLU A 213 -24.51 -6.80 20.37
CA GLU A 213 -25.68 -7.56 19.92
C GLU A 213 -25.57 -7.91 18.44
N HIS A 214 -25.19 -6.95 17.59
CA HIS A 214 -25.02 -7.12 16.15
C HIS A 214 -23.96 -8.19 15.82
N ALA A 215 -22.78 -8.13 16.47
CA ALA A 215 -21.76 -9.16 16.29
C ALA A 215 -22.19 -10.53 16.82
N TYR A 216 -23.00 -10.57 17.87
CA TYR A 216 -23.49 -11.83 18.42
C TYR A 216 -24.47 -12.50 17.45
N ASP A 217 -25.29 -11.71 16.74
CA ASP A 217 -26.33 -12.21 15.84
C ASP A 217 -25.85 -12.56 14.42
N ASN A 218 -24.61 -12.17 14.05
CA ASN A 218 -24.02 -12.39 12.72
C ASN A 218 -22.68 -13.15 12.79
#